data_AF-A0A7S6SAX9-F1
#
_entry.id   AF-A0A7S6SAX9-F1
#
_cell.length_a   1.000
_cell.length_b   1.000
_cell.length_c   1.000
_cell.angle_alpha   90.00
_cell.angle_beta   90.00
_cell.angle_gamma   90.00
#
_symmetry.space_group_name_H-M   'P 1'
#
loop_
_entity.id
_entity.type
_entity.pdbx_description
1 polymer ?
#
loop_
_entity_poly.entity_id
_entity_poly.type
_entity_poly.pdbx_seq_one_letter_code
_entity_poly.pdbx_strand_id
1 'polypeptide(L)'
;MHVENNPDFKTVWQLAHNWINADPDQTDTKKISPELRIAILRLMRAIANQEITARQNGWKILTDDSFFSQLRDFLNMNNLKLIQCLRNEKFNKAYLDSIYVMRNEVVNWCNDVIRLPIPPCWAPQELLTKANTLAEAVDPDDDNNSWYEKMPERRRQRVVCIELAKQLWKMHENLGYEEMRNHPTMQQFGYSSTFSPTAFKKLVRTVASEYAKLPGTPLKSKK
;
A
#
# COMPACT_ATOMS: atom_id res chain seq x y z
N MET A 1 -3.46 5.41 -24.09
CA MET A 1 -2.37 6.19 -23.45
C MET A 1 -1.07 5.43 -23.70
N HIS A 2 -0.11 6.02 -24.42
CA HIS A 2 1.14 5.33 -24.76
C HIS A 2 1.97 5.08 -23.50
N VAL A 3 2.24 3.81 -23.20
CA VAL A 3 2.91 3.36 -21.98
C VAL A 3 4.37 3.84 -21.92
N GLU A 4 4.98 4.05 -23.09
CA GLU A 4 6.40 4.40 -23.27
C GLU A 4 6.78 5.78 -22.71
N ASN A 5 5.83 6.72 -22.64
CA ASN A 5 6.06 8.10 -22.19
C ASN A 5 5.52 8.38 -20.78
N ASN A 6 5.01 7.38 -20.08
CA ASN A 6 4.41 7.57 -18.76
C ASN A 6 5.43 7.19 -17.66
N PRO A 7 5.79 8.12 -16.73
CA PRO A 7 6.78 7.87 -15.69
C PRO A 7 6.38 6.76 -14.69
N ASP A 8 5.10 6.43 -14.62
CA ASP A 8 4.58 5.35 -13.78
C ASP A 8 4.75 3.97 -14.40
N PHE A 9 5.25 3.89 -15.63
CA PHE A 9 5.58 2.62 -16.27
C PHE A 9 7.08 2.52 -16.50
N LYS A 10 7.64 1.35 -16.21
CA LYS A 10 9.01 1.00 -16.55
C LYS A 10 9.05 -0.40 -17.12
N THR A 11 10.02 -0.64 -17.99
CA THR A 11 10.24 -1.99 -18.50
C THR A 11 10.83 -2.88 -17.41
N VAL A 12 10.62 -4.19 -17.49
CA VAL A 12 11.25 -5.14 -16.55
C VAL A 12 12.78 -5.00 -16.60
N TRP A 13 13.34 -4.76 -17.79
CA TRP A 13 14.76 -4.50 -17.97
C TRP A 13 15.22 -3.27 -17.19
N GLN A 14 14.61 -2.11 -17.44
CA GLN A 14 14.96 -0.86 -16.78
C GLN A 14 14.75 -0.94 -15.26
N LEU A 15 13.65 -1.53 -14.81
CA LEU A 15 13.33 -1.60 -13.40
C LEU A 15 14.32 -2.48 -12.62
N ALA A 16 14.71 -3.62 -13.18
CA ALA A 16 15.69 -4.50 -12.55
C ALA A 16 17.06 -3.82 -12.40
N HIS A 17 17.50 -3.06 -13.43
CA HIS A 17 18.74 -2.29 -13.39
C HIS A 17 18.69 -1.17 -12.34
N ASN A 18 17.56 -0.44 -12.30
CA ASN A 18 17.34 0.59 -11.29
C ASN A 18 17.34 0.01 -9.86
N TRP A 19 16.91 -1.23 -9.67
CA TRP A 19 16.91 -1.88 -8.35
C TRP A 19 18.33 -2.06 -7.79
N ILE A 20 19.32 -2.27 -8.66
CA ILE A 20 20.71 -2.51 -8.27
C ILE A 20 21.62 -1.33 -8.59
N ASN A 21 21.06 -0.18 -8.99
CA ASN A 21 21.80 1.00 -9.44
C ASN A 21 22.79 0.71 -10.58
N ALA A 22 22.42 -0.16 -11.53
CA ALA A 22 23.21 -0.48 -12.72
C ALA A 22 22.71 0.25 -13.97
N ASP A 23 23.58 0.45 -14.95
CA ASP A 23 23.25 1.09 -16.22
C ASP A 23 22.63 0.07 -17.21
N PRO A 24 21.37 0.25 -17.66
CA PRO A 24 20.70 -0.65 -18.59
C PRO A 24 21.31 -0.69 -20.00
N ASP A 25 22.12 0.31 -20.39
CA ASP A 25 22.71 0.38 -21.73
C ASP A 25 24.10 -0.25 -21.80
N GLN A 26 24.81 -0.33 -20.68
CA GLN A 26 26.15 -0.92 -20.61
C GLN A 26 26.15 -2.42 -20.29
N THR A 27 24.98 -3.01 -20.02
CA THR A 27 24.90 -4.39 -19.53
C THR A 27 24.83 -5.42 -20.66
N ASP A 28 25.81 -6.34 -20.69
CA ASP A 28 25.82 -7.50 -21.59
C ASP A 28 24.91 -8.61 -21.07
N THR A 29 23.88 -8.95 -21.86
CA THR A 29 22.94 -10.06 -21.58
C THR A 29 23.61 -11.44 -21.41
N LYS A 30 24.84 -11.64 -21.91
CA LYS A 30 25.59 -12.89 -21.75
C LYS A 30 26.39 -12.95 -20.44
N LYS A 31 26.56 -11.81 -19.75
CA LYS A 31 27.32 -11.67 -18.51
C LYS A 31 26.55 -10.88 -17.46
N ILE A 32 25.30 -11.27 -17.21
CA ILE A 32 24.45 -10.62 -16.21
C ILE A 32 24.98 -10.92 -14.81
N SER A 33 25.10 -9.88 -13.98
CA SER A 33 25.53 -10.02 -12.59
C SER A 33 24.52 -10.86 -11.78
N PRO A 34 24.95 -11.59 -10.74
CA PRO A 34 24.05 -12.40 -9.92
C PRO A 34 22.89 -11.58 -9.31
N GLU A 35 23.14 -10.32 -8.94
CA GLU A 35 22.14 -9.43 -8.35
C GLU A 35 21.10 -8.98 -9.37
N LEU A 36 21.54 -8.59 -10.57
CA LEU A 36 20.64 -8.22 -11.65
C LEU A 36 19.76 -9.40 -12.06
N ARG A 37 20.37 -10.59 -12.15
CA ARG A 37 19.66 -11.85 -12.42
C ARG A 37 18.53 -12.08 -11.41
N ILE A 38 18.82 -11.91 -10.12
CA ILE A 38 17.82 -12.07 -9.05
C ILE A 38 16.69 -11.04 -9.22
N ALA A 39 17.01 -9.78 -9.50
CA ALA A 39 16.01 -8.73 -9.70
C ALA A 39 15.08 -9.04 -10.88
N ILE A 40 15.63 -9.46 -12.03
CA ILE A 40 14.85 -9.85 -13.21
C ILE A 40 13.95 -11.05 -12.89
N LEU A 41 14.50 -12.11 -12.30
CA LEU A 41 13.75 -13.32 -11.97
C LEU A 41 12.61 -13.04 -10.99
N ARG A 42 12.81 -12.15 -10.01
CA ARG A 42 11.78 -11.72 -9.06
C ARG A 42 10.60 -11.07 -9.77
N LEU A 43 10.87 -10.08 -10.63
CA LEU A 43 9.82 -9.40 -11.40
C LEU A 43 9.09 -10.37 -12.33
N MET A 44 9.82 -11.25 -13.02
CA MET A 44 9.23 -12.24 -13.91
C MET A 44 8.36 -13.26 -13.16
N ARG A 45 8.72 -13.66 -11.94
CA ARG A 45 7.89 -14.52 -11.08
C ARG A 45 6.63 -13.81 -10.61
N ALA A 46 6.73 -12.54 -10.19
CA ALA A 46 5.57 -11.76 -9.78
C ALA A 46 4.55 -11.64 -10.92
N ILE A 47 5.02 -11.42 -12.15
CA ILE A 47 4.17 -11.40 -13.35
C ILE A 47 3.56 -12.79 -13.61
N ALA A 48 4.36 -13.86 -13.53
CA ALA A 48 3.88 -15.22 -13.77
C ALA A 48 2.83 -15.68 -12.76
N ASN A 49 2.97 -15.26 -11.50
CA ASN A 49 2.03 -15.51 -10.41
C ASN A 49 0.80 -14.58 -10.44
N GLN A 50 0.74 -13.65 -11.40
CA GLN A 50 -0.31 -12.63 -11.50
C GLN A 50 -0.38 -11.70 -10.27
N GLU A 51 0.74 -11.54 -9.56
CA GLU A 51 0.86 -10.62 -8.42
C GLU A 51 0.99 -9.16 -8.88
N ILE A 52 1.55 -8.95 -10.09
CA ILE A 52 1.61 -7.65 -10.78
C ILE A 52 1.20 -7.83 -12.24
N THR A 53 0.54 -6.84 -12.82
CA THR A 53 0.16 -6.87 -14.23
C THR A 53 1.28 -6.37 -15.11
N ALA A 54 1.38 -6.96 -16.30
CA ALA A 54 2.34 -6.58 -17.31
C ALA A 54 1.62 -6.04 -18.56
N ARG A 55 2.28 -5.16 -19.31
CA ARG A 55 1.79 -4.64 -20.59
C ARG A 55 2.86 -4.78 -21.65
N GLN A 56 2.49 -5.12 -22.87
CA GLN A 56 3.42 -5.21 -23.99
C GLN A 56 2.99 -4.20 -25.06
N ASN A 57 3.88 -3.27 -25.41
CA ASN A 57 3.69 -2.26 -26.47
C ASN A 57 2.32 -1.54 -26.42
N GLY A 58 1.89 -1.12 -25.23
CA GLY A 58 0.63 -0.37 -25.05
C GLY A 58 -0.65 -1.21 -24.96
N TRP A 59 -0.59 -2.51 -25.26
CA TRP A 59 -1.71 -3.42 -25.04
C TRP A 59 -1.69 -3.89 -23.57
N LYS A 60 -2.80 -3.68 -22.87
CA LYS A 60 -3.05 -4.34 -21.58
C LYS A 60 -3.08 -5.85 -21.86
N ILE A 61 -2.27 -6.61 -21.14
CA ILE A 61 -2.37 -8.07 -21.16
C ILE A 61 -3.65 -8.52 -20.43
N LEU A 62 -4.35 -7.63 -19.72
CA LEU A 62 -5.49 -7.95 -18.87
C LEU A 62 -6.58 -6.86 -18.96
N THR A 63 -7.59 -7.05 -19.81
CA THR A 63 -8.92 -6.40 -19.73
C THR A 63 -9.89 -7.15 -20.64
N ASP A 64 -10.27 -8.37 -20.28
CA ASP A 64 -11.56 -8.91 -20.76
C ASP A 64 -12.01 -10.11 -19.92
N ASP A 65 -13.26 -10.12 -19.44
CA ASP A 65 -13.83 -10.98 -18.38
C ASP A 65 -13.94 -12.49 -18.72
N SER A 66 -13.07 -12.99 -19.59
CA SER A 66 -12.95 -14.39 -19.95
C SER A 66 -11.61 -14.93 -19.43
N PHE A 67 -11.68 -15.57 -18.25
CA PHE A 67 -10.57 -16.28 -17.60
C PHE A 67 -9.86 -17.28 -18.55
N PHE A 68 -10.58 -17.83 -19.55
CA PHE A 68 -10.08 -18.84 -20.47
C PHE A 68 -9.39 -18.28 -21.73
N SER A 69 -9.74 -17.08 -22.22
CA SER A 69 -9.00 -16.43 -23.32
C SER A 69 -7.72 -15.75 -22.81
N GLN A 70 -7.78 -15.15 -21.61
CA GLN A 70 -6.63 -14.53 -20.94
C GLN A 70 -5.52 -15.54 -20.62
N LEU A 71 -5.88 -16.72 -20.13
CA LEU A 71 -4.90 -17.79 -19.91
C LEU A 71 -4.32 -18.24 -21.25
N ARG A 72 -5.14 -18.38 -22.31
CA ARG A 72 -4.70 -18.90 -23.61
C ARG A 72 -3.73 -17.96 -24.34
N ASP A 73 -3.97 -16.65 -24.32
CA ASP A 73 -3.13 -15.67 -25.02
C ASP A 73 -1.83 -15.38 -24.26
N PHE A 74 -1.86 -15.41 -22.91
CA PHE A 74 -0.66 -15.34 -22.08
C PHE A 74 0.19 -16.62 -22.13
N LEU A 75 -0.47 -17.79 -22.17
CA LEU A 75 0.19 -19.10 -22.19
C LEU A 75 0.78 -19.48 -23.56
N ASN A 76 0.30 -18.95 -24.69
CA ASN A 76 0.70 -19.51 -26.00
C ASN A 76 1.91 -18.83 -26.67
N MET A 77 2.15 -17.51 -26.51
CA MET A 77 3.35 -16.85 -27.08
C MET A 77 4.43 -16.47 -26.06
N ASN A 78 4.06 -16.15 -24.82
CA ASN A 78 5.00 -15.68 -23.79
C ASN A 78 5.57 -16.80 -22.92
N ASN A 79 4.93 -17.97 -22.86
CA ASN A 79 5.43 -19.09 -22.05
C ASN A 79 6.83 -19.54 -22.47
N LEU A 80 7.16 -19.64 -23.76
CA LEU A 80 8.48 -20.15 -24.14
C LEU A 80 9.61 -19.22 -23.67
N LYS A 81 9.44 -17.89 -23.83
CA LYS A 81 10.44 -16.90 -23.39
C LYS A 81 10.46 -16.76 -21.87
N LEU A 82 9.30 -16.82 -21.22
CA LEU A 82 9.17 -16.77 -19.76
C LEU A 82 9.75 -18.03 -19.10
N ILE A 83 9.49 -19.22 -19.66
CA ILE A 83 10.10 -20.49 -19.25
C ILE A 83 11.61 -20.45 -19.51
N GLN A 84 12.07 -19.92 -20.64
CA GLN A 84 13.51 -19.75 -20.89
C GLN A 84 14.18 -18.81 -19.89
N CYS A 85 13.52 -17.70 -19.51
CA CYS A 85 14.00 -16.82 -18.45
C CYS A 85 14.02 -17.54 -17.08
N LEU A 86 12.93 -18.20 -16.69
CA LEU A 86 12.76 -18.74 -15.34
C LEU A 86 13.45 -20.10 -15.11
N ARG A 87 13.51 -20.97 -16.12
CA ARG A 87 14.14 -22.31 -16.01
C ARG A 87 15.55 -22.35 -16.58
N ASN A 88 15.82 -21.66 -17.69
CA ASN A 88 17.09 -21.77 -18.40
C ASN A 88 18.02 -20.57 -18.15
N GLU A 89 17.58 -19.59 -17.36
CA GLU A 89 18.29 -18.33 -17.07
C GLU A 89 18.79 -17.61 -18.34
N LYS A 90 18.09 -17.80 -19.47
CA LYS A 90 18.41 -17.15 -20.74
C LYS A 90 17.63 -15.85 -20.84
N PHE A 91 18.32 -14.74 -20.60
CA PHE A 91 17.73 -13.41 -20.63
C PHE A 91 17.81 -12.80 -22.03
N ASN A 92 16.68 -12.32 -22.53
CA ASN A 92 16.60 -11.60 -23.79
C ASN A 92 16.24 -10.13 -23.51
N LYS A 93 17.18 -9.20 -23.77
CA LYS A 93 16.97 -7.76 -23.54
C LYS A 93 15.73 -7.25 -24.24
N ALA A 94 15.59 -7.48 -25.54
CA ALA A 94 14.44 -6.99 -26.33
C ALA A 94 13.10 -7.50 -25.79
N TYR A 95 13.05 -8.72 -25.25
CA TYR A 95 11.85 -9.25 -24.61
C TYR A 95 11.56 -8.53 -23.29
N LEU A 96 12.53 -8.44 -22.38
CA LEU A 96 12.37 -7.80 -21.07
C LEU A 96 12.10 -6.29 -21.19
N ASP A 97 12.61 -5.66 -22.24
CA ASP A 97 12.42 -4.25 -22.54
C ASP A 97 11.08 -3.98 -23.26
N SER A 98 10.40 -5.01 -23.75
CA SER A 98 9.03 -4.89 -24.29
C SER A 98 7.95 -5.01 -23.22
N ILE A 99 8.31 -5.47 -22.01
CA ILE A 99 7.36 -5.74 -20.93
C ILE A 99 7.38 -4.59 -19.93
N TYR A 100 6.26 -3.88 -19.83
CA TYR A 100 6.06 -2.76 -18.92
C TYR A 100 5.28 -3.19 -17.68
N VAL A 101 5.69 -2.67 -16.53
CA VAL A 101 5.00 -2.84 -15.24
C VAL A 101 4.62 -1.48 -14.66
N MET A 102 3.51 -1.42 -13.93
CA MET A 102 2.98 -0.19 -13.36
C MET A 102 3.50 0.05 -11.93
N ARG A 103 3.88 1.29 -11.64
CA ARG A 103 4.45 1.73 -10.36
C ARG A 103 3.59 1.32 -9.16
N ASN A 104 2.29 1.65 -9.17
CA ASN A 104 1.41 1.39 -8.03
C ASN A 104 1.33 -0.11 -7.69
N GLU A 105 1.29 -0.97 -8.70
CA GLU A 105 1.23 -2.42 -8.50
C GLU A 105 2.54 -2.96 -7.93
N VAL A 106 3.68 -2.51 -8.47
CA VAL A 106 5.00 -2.91 -7.95
C VAL A 106 5.20 -2.40 -6.52
N VAL A 107 4.81 -1.17 -6.21
CA VAL A 107 4.91 -0.59 -4.86
C VAL A 107 4.05 -1.37 -3.86
N ASN A 108 2.79 -1.66 -4.21
CA ASN A 108 1.92 -2.47 -3.37
C ASN A 108 2.48 -3.89 -3.18
N TRP A 109 2.95 -4.52 -4.26
CA TRP A 109 3.60 -5.82 -4.20
C TRP A 109 4.85 -5.83 -3.29
N CYS A 110 5.68 -4.80 -3.36
CA CYS A 110 6.83 -4.62 -2.47
C CYS A 110 6.44 -4.53 -1.00
N ASN A 111 5.38 -3.78 -0.69
CA ASN A 111 4.92 -3.56 0.69
C ASN A 111 4.16 -4.77 1.26
N ASP A 112 3.27 -5.35 0.47
CA ASP A 112 2.25 -6.28 0.96
C ASP A 112 2.67 -7.75 0.79
N VAL A 113 3.40 -8.09 -0.27
CA VAL A 113 3.71 -9.48 -0.64
C VAL A 113 5.15 -9.84 -0.29
N ILE A 114 6.12 -9.16 -0.90
CA ILE A 114 7.53 -9.58 -0.85
C ILE A 114 8.35 -8.89 0.26
N ARG A 115 7.82 -7.82 0.86
CA ARG A 115 8.46 -7.01 1.93
C ARG A 115 9.89 -6.59 1.59
N LEU A 116 10.09 -6.13 0.35
CA LEU A 116 11.38 -5.63 -0.14
C LEU A 116 11.40 -4.11 -0.23
N PRO A 117 12.58 -3.48 -0.17
CA PRO A 117 12.69 -2.04 -0.43
C PRO A 117 12.20 -1.74 -1.84
N ILE A 118 11.40 -0.67 -1.94
CA ILE A 118 10.88 -0.15 -3.21
C ILE A 118 12.07 0.19 -4.12
N PRO A 119 11.99 -0.09 -5.43
CA PRO A 119 13.00 0.32 -6.39
C PRO A 119 13.39 1.80 -6.23
N PRO A 120 14.69 2.16 -6.14
CA PRO A 120 15.13 3.53 -5.91
C PRO A 120 14.54 4.56 -6.89
N CYS A 121 14.36 4.15 -8.15
CA CYS A 121 13.74 4.99 -9.20
C CYS A 121 12.28 5.38 -8.94
N TRP A 122 11.60 4.68 -8.04
CA TRP A 122 10.21 4.93 -7.65
C TRP A 122 10.03 5.14 -6.15
N ALA A 123 11.12 5.05 -5.37
CA ALA A 123 11.12 5.52 -4.01
C ALA A 123 10.60 6.96 -4.03
N PRO A 124 9.52 7.27 -3.29
CA PRO A 124 9.09 8.65 -3.18
C PRO A 124 10.29 9.42 -2.63
N GLN A 125 10.71 10.47 -3.33
CA GLN A 125 11.78 11.39 -2.92
C GLN A 125 11.57 11.88 -1.48
N GLU A 126 10.33 11.79 -1.01
CA GLU A 126 9.87 11.97 0.34
C GLU A 126 10.55 11.09 1.40
N LEU A 127 11.24 9.96 1.13
CA LEU A 127 12.00 9.29 2.21
C LEU A 127 13.33 9.96 2.56
N LEU A 128 13.82 10.89 1.72
CA LEU A 128 14.92 11.80 2.07
C LEU A 128 14.41 13.13 2.65
N THR A 129 13.11 13.44 2.53
CA THR A 129 12.53 14.74 2.93
C THR A 129 11.47 14.63 4.06
N LYS A 130 10.94 13.43 4.37
CA LYS A 130 9.94 13.18 5.44
C LYS A 130 10.48 13.27 6.87
N ALA A 131 11.68 13.79 7.06
CA ALA A 131 12.07 14.36 8.36
C ALA A 131 11.53 15.79 8.54
N ASN A 132 11.25 16.53 7.45
CA ASN A 132 10.96 17.96 7.49
C ASN A 132 9.84 18.36 6.52
N THR A 133 8.58 17.93 6.73
CA THR A 133 7.35 18.70 6.40
C THR A 133 6.08 17.89 6.72
N LEU A 134 5.69 17.92 8.00
CA LEU A 134 4.29 17.75 8.42
C LEU A 134 3.60 19.10 8.26
N ALA A 135 3.24 19.46 7.03
CA ALA A 135 2.38 20.59 6.76
C ALA A 135 1.69 20.37 5.40
N GLU A 136 0.73 19.45 5.37
CA GLU A 136 -0.31 19.50 4.34
C GLU A 136 -1.00 20.86 4.46
N ALA A 137 -0.96 21.65 3.39
CA ALA A 137 -1.76 22.86 3.28
C ALA A 137 -3.23 22.42 3.33
N VAL A 138 -3.96 22.93 4.32
CA VAL A 138 -5.41 22.76 4.44
C VAL A 138 -6.04 23.54 3.29
N ASP A 139 -6.52 22.83 2.28
CA ASP A 139 -7.43 23.40 1.29
C ASP A 139 -8.77 23.69 1.99
N PRO A 140 -9.21 24.95 2.09
CA PRO A 140 -10.44 25.29 2.80
C PRO A 140 -11.71 24.77 2.10
N ASP A 141 -11.65 24.47 0.80
CA ASP A 141 -12.81 24.09 -0.03
C ASP A 141 -12.54 22.78 -0.81
N ASP A 142 -12.17 21.69 -0.10
CA ASP A 142 -12.10 20.35 -0.69
C ASP A 142 -13.51 19.86 -1.09
N ASP A 143 -13.92 20.19 -2.32
CA ASP A 143 -15.21 19.80 -2.93
C ASP A 143 -15.37 18.28 -3.13
N ASN A 144 -14.33 17.48 -2.84
CA ASN A 144 -14.32 16.04 -3.04
C ASN A 144 -15.05 15.27 -1.91
N ASN A 145 -16.35 15.50 -1.74
CA ASN A 145 -17.18 14.79 -0.75
C ASN A 145 -17.24 13.26 -0.91
N SER A 146 -16.75 12.73 -2.04
CA SER A 146 -16.72 11.30 -2.36
C SER A 146 -15.79 10.48 -1.44
N TRP A 147 -14.81 11.11 -0.77
CA TRP A 147 -13.86 10.38 0.07
C TRP A 147 -14.53 9.65 1.24
N TYR A 148 -15.57 10.26 1.83
CA TYR A 148 -16.26 9.71 2.99
C TYR A 148 -17.08 8.46 2.63
N GLU A 149 -17.73 8.48 1.47
CA GLU A 149 -18.52 7.36 0.96
C GLU A 149 -17.64 6.14 0.62
N LYS A 150 -16.43 6.39 0.11
CA LYS A 150 -15.43 5.36 -0.23
C LYS A 150 -14.79 4.69 1.00
N MET A 151 -14.90 5.28 2.19
CA MET A 151 -14.34 4.67 3.40
C MET A 151 -15.17 3.45 3.85
N PRO A 152 -14.53 2.33 4.24
CA PRO A 152 -15.24 1.21 4.87
C PRO A 152 -16.01 1.67 6.11
N GLU A 153 -17.21 1.16 6.31
CA GLU A 153 -18.11 1.55 7.41
C GLU A 153 -17.43 1.49 8.78
N ARG A 154 -16.65 0.44 9.03
CA ARG A 154 -15.90 0.27 10.28
C ARG A 154 -14.84 1.36 10.51
N ARG A 155 -14.24 1.91 9.45
CA ARG A 155 -13.30 3.03 9.56
C ARG A 155 -14.06 4.33 9.85
N ARG A 156 -15.22 4.56 9.20
CA ARG A 156 -16.09 5.70 9.50
C ARG A 156 -16.52 5.73 10.97
N GLN A 157 -17.02 4.60 11.48
CA GLN A 157 -17.42 4.47 12.90
C GLN A 157 -16.27 4.80 13.85
N ARG A 158 -15.04 4.38 13.53
CA ARG A 158 -13.86 4.70 14.35
C ARG A 158 -13.52 6.19 14.35
N VAL A 159 -13.59 6.84 13.18
CA VAL A 159 -13.30 8.28 13.04
C VAL A 159 -14.32 9.08 13.85
N VAL A 160 -15.61 8.80 13.67
CA VAL A 160 -16.71 9.46 14.41
C VAL A 160 -16.54 9.26 15.92
N CYS A 161 -16.24 8.03 16.35
CA CYS A 161 -16.00 7.71 17.76
C CYS A 161 -14.85 8.52 18.36
N ILE A 162 -13.74 8.67 17.63
CA ILE A 162 -12.56 9.44 18.09
C ILE A 162 -12.88 10.92 18.18
N GLU A 163 -13.47 11.51 17.14
CA GLU A 163 -13.73 12.96 17.11
C GLU A 163 -14.78 13.38 18.15
N LEU A 164 -15.84 12.58 18.34
CA LEU A 164 -16.81 12.85 19.41
C LEU A 164 -16.19 12.69 20.79
N ALA A 165 -15.39 11.65 21.03
CA ALA A 165 -14.70 11.48 22.31
C ALA A 165 -13.75 12.65 22.59
N LYS A 166 -13.03 13.14 21.58
CA LYS A 166 -12.15 14.31 21.68
C LYS A 166 -12.92 15.58 22.05
N GLN A 167 -14.07 15.83 21.43
CA GLN A 167 -14.90 16.99 21.76
C GLN A 167 -15.48 16.87 23.17
N LEU A 168 -15.96 15.69 23.57
CA LEU A 168 -16.52 15.46 24.90
C LEU A 168 -15.47 15.59 26.00
N TRP A 169 -14.25 15.09 25.80
CA TRP A 169 -13.17 15.29 26.79
C TRP A 169 -12.69 16.73 26.89
N LYS A 170 -12.78 17.52 25.82
CA LYS A 170 -12.53 18.97 25.90
C LYS A 170 -13.56 19.69 26.75
N MET A 171 -14.82 19.23 26.76
CA MET A 171 -15.88 19.83 27.57
C MET A 171 -15.90 19.29 29.00
N HIS A 172 -15.52 18.03 29.19
CA HIS A 172 -15.58 17.31 30.46
C HIS A 172 -14.29 16.52 30.69
N GLU A 173 -13.25 17.22 31.17
CA GLU A 173 -11.91 16.64 31.35
C GLU A 173 -11.88 15.51 32.40
N ASN A 174 -12.84 15.49 33.33
CA ASN A 174 -12.90 14.55 34.46
C ASN A 174 -13.56 13.20 34.13
N LEU A 175 -13.96 12.95 32.88
CA LEU A 175 -14.61 11.69 32.51
C LEU A 175 -13.60 10.56 32.33
N GLY A 176 -13.83 9.45 33.02
CA GLY A 176 -13.08 8.21 32.81
C GLY A 176 -13.45 7.51 31.50
N TYR A 177 -12.67 6.51 31.08
CA TYR A 177 -12.93 5.75 29.84
C TYR A 177 -14.30 5.03 29.83
N GLU A 178 -14.73 4.48 30.96
CA GLU A 178 -16.00 3.75 31.06
C GLU A 178 -17.20 4.71 31.04
N GLU A 179 -17.09 5.82 31.77
CA GLU A 179 -18.10 6.89 31.79
C GLU A 179 -18.23 7.54 30.40
N MET A 180 -17.12 7.79 29.72
CA MET A 180 -17.10 8.31 28.35
C MET A 180 -17.78 7.34 27.37
N ARG A 181 -17.51 6.03 27.49
CA ARG A 181 -18.15 5.02 26.63
C ARG A 181 -19.67 4.98 26.84
N ASN A 182 -20.11 5.16 28.09
CA ASN A 182 -21.52 5.12 28.47
C ASN A 182 -22.23 6.48 28.35
N HIS A 183 -21.52 7.53 27.94
CA HIS A 183 -22.10 8.86 27.78
C HIS A 183 -23.23 8.82 26.73
N PRO A 184 -24.40 9.46 26.97
CA PRO A 184 -25.55 9.41 26.06
C PRO A 184 -25.20 9.77 24.61
N THR A 185 -24.40 10.83 24.42
CA THR A 185 -23.93 11.27 23.09
C THR A 185 -23.05 10.21 22.40
N MET A 186 -22.21 9.50 23.15
CA MET A 186 -21.33 8.47 22.60
C MET A 186 -22.08 7.20 22.22
N GLN A 187 -23.13 6.85 22.97
CA GLN A 187 -23.99 5.71 22.66
C GLN A 187 -24.89 5.99 21.44
N GLN A 188 -25.41 7.21 21.32
CA GLN A 188 -26.31 7.58 20.22
C GLN A 188 -25.57 7.87 18.91
N PHE A 189 -24.45 8.60 18.95
CA PHE A 189 -23.76 9.10 17.75
C PHE A 189 -22.32 8.60 17.62
N GLY A 190 -21.68 8.22 18.72
CA GLY A 190 -20.26 7.84 18.76
C GLY A 190 -19.97 6.37 18.49
N TYR A 191 -20.97 5.54 18.20
CA TYR A 191 -20.83 4.09 18.02
C TYR A 191 -20.05 3.41 19.17
N SER A 192 -20.07 3.96 20.38
CA SER A 192 -19.25 3.45 21.49
C SER A 192 -19.64 2.03 21.93
N SER A 193 -20.90 1.66 21.67
CA SER A 193 -21.49 0.33 21.93
C SER A 193 -20.99 -0.75 20.97
N THR A 194 -20.58 -0.40 19.74
CA THR A 194 -20.07 -1.37 18.76
C THR A 194 -18.67 -1.85 19.09
N PHE A 195 -17.94 -1.11 19.93
CA PHE A 195 -16.60 -1.48 20.39
C PHE A 195 -16.67 -2.11 21.79
N SER A 196 -15.89 -3.17 22.00
CA SER A 196 -15.67 -3.70 23.36
C SER A 196 -14.97 -2.65 24.24
N PRO A 197 -15.11 -2.70 25.58
CA PRO A 197 -14.48 -1.72 26.48
C PRO A 197 -12.97 -1.58 26.25
N THR A 198 -12.28 -2.70 25.99
CA THR A 198 -10.84 -2.74 25.72
C THR A 198 -10.48 -2.15 24.36
N ALA A 199 -11.28 -2.44 23.32
CA ALA A 199 -11.09 -1.88 21.99
C ALA A 199 -11.36 -0.37 21.97
N PHE A 200 -12.40 0.08 22.66
CA PHE A 200 -12.72 1.49 22.84
C PHE A 200 -11.56 2.23 23.52
N LYS A 201 -11.14 1.75 24.71
CA LYS A 201 -10.01 2.35 25.43
C LYS A 201 -8.75 2.45 24.57
N LYS A 202 -8.43 1.42 23.78
CA LYS A 202 -7.29 1.45 22.85
C LYS A 202 -7.47 2.47 21.73
N LEU A 203 -8.69 2.60 21.20
CA LEU A 203 -9.02 3.50 20.10
C LEU A 203 -8.89 4.97 20.48
N VAL A 204 -9.39 5.34 21.66
CA VAL A 204 -9.50 6.74 22.07
C VAL A 204 -8.39 7.20 23.02
N ARG A 205 -7.43 6.32 23.34
CA ARG A 205 -6.28 6.62 24.23
C ARG A 205 -5.47 7.83 23.77
N THR A 206 -5.37 8.05 22.46
CA THR A 206 -4.60 9.16 21.88
C THR A 206 -5.26 10.52 22.11
N VAL A 207 -6.58 10.55 22.26
CA VAL A 207 -7.38 11.78 22.44
C VAL A 207 -7.96 11.93 23.85
N ALA A 208 -7.70 10.97 24.73
CA ALA A 208 -8.16 10.99 26.12
C ALA A 208 -7.58 12.15 26.92
N SER A 209 -8.38 12.67 27.87
CA SER A 209 -7.91 13.65 28.84
C SER A 209 -6.77 13.09 29.70
N GLU A 210 -5.95 13.98 30.25
CA GLU A 210 -4.86 13.58 31.15
C GLU A 210 -5.40 12.83 32.37
N TYR A 211 -6.57 13.24 32.89
CA TYR A 211 -7.28 12.54 33.97
C TYR A 211 -7.59 11.07 33.60
N ALA A 212 -8.15 10.83 32.40
CA ALA A 212 -8.49 9.49 31.97
C ALA A 212 -7.24 8.62 31.74
N LYS A 213 -6.11 9.20 31.32
CA LYS A 213 -4.85 8.49 31.08
C LYS A 213 -4.15 8.02 32.36
N LEU A 214 -4.45 8.62 33.51
CA LEU A 214 -3.87 8.21 34.78
C LEU A 214 -4.25 6.74 35.05
N PRO A 215 -3.28 5.88 35.43
CA PRO A 215 -3.59 4.54 35.86
C PRO A 215 -4.48 4.62 37.10
N GLY A 216 -5.72 4.15 36.96
CA GLY A 216 -6.66 4.09 38.08
C GLY A 216 -6.01 3.39 39.26
N THR A 217 -6.07 4.03 40.43
CA THR A 217 -5.63 3.42 41.68
C THR A 217 -6.46 2.15 41.88
N PRO A 218 -5.85 0.96 42.00
CA PRO A 218 -6.63 -0.26 42.23
C PRO A 218 -7.38 -0.09 43.55
N LEU A 219 -8.71 -0.17 43.49
CA LEU A 219 -9.56 -0.32 44.66
C LEU A 219 -9.08 -1.57 45.41
N LYS A 220 -8.36 -1.38 46.51
CA LYS A 220 -8.05 -2.44 47.46
C LYS A 220 -9.40 -3.03 47.90
N SER A 221 -9.68 -4.25 47.47
CA SER A 221 -10.74 -5.07 48.04
C SER A 221 -10.51 -5.14 49.55
N LYS A 222 -11.44 -4.54 50.31
CA LYS A 222 -11.49 -4.74 51.76
C LYS A 222 -11.87 -6.21 51.97
N LYS A 223 -10.97 -6.95 52.63
CA LYS A 223 -11.24 -8.24 53.26
C LYS A 223 -12.32 -8.09 54.33
#